data_AF-A0A6D2HNG1-F1
#
_entry.id   AF-A0A6D2HNG1-F1
#
_cell.length_a   1.000
_cell.length_b   1.000
_cell.length_c   1.000
_cell.angle_alpha   90.00
_cell.angle_beta   90.00
_cell.angle_gamma   90.00
#
_symmetry.space_group_name_H-M   'P 1'
#
loop_
_entity.id
_entity.type
_entity.pdbx_description
1 polymer ?
#
loop_
_entity_poly.entity_id
_entity_poly.type
_entity_poly.pdbx_seq_one_letter_code
_entity_poly.pdbx_strand_id
1 'polypeptide(L)'
;MEKVNQTFYLSHGSPSLSIDDSLEARKFFQSWKDKVFQQRPKSILVISAHWDTKYPSVNTVVRNSTMHDFGGFPEVMYKLKYEAPGATESAKRVKELLMGEGGMKRVDEDTKRGLDHGAWVPLMLMYPEADIPVCQLSVQSSQNATYHYNMGKALAPLKDEGVLIVGSGSATHNLRKLEFGMANGSSVPWALEFDIWLRDCLLQGRYGDVNEWEEKAPNARLAHPWPEHFFPLHVAMGAAGEDAKAEQIHTSWQGGSAKQLSAKPTISALFAFGDSILDTGNNNNLLTLSKCNFYPYGRDFIGGRATGRFSNGRVFSDMIGEGLGIKNLLPAYRDPFLSNDDLSTGVSFASGGSGLDAFTANVQGVIWVPDQVNDFKKYITKLNNVLGNKERTNAIISNAVYLISAGNNDLAITYYPTLTRSLQYTVSAYTDLMVTWTRDFIKRLYDMGARKFAVLGTLPLGCLPGARSMVGSVTFLKLCLFNVNQGAEMFNEKLSSELNNFHTIFPGAKFVYVDMYNALLDLINNPWSSGFIDVADGCCCTMTSSIPCLDASRYVFWDVAHPTEKTYETITPKIIEELKEKLA
;
A
#
# COMPACT_ATOMS: atom_id res chain seq x y z
N MET A 1 -17.40 -19.00 8.86
CA MET A 1 -18.32 -18.08 8.16
C MET A 1 -17.48 -16.90 7.73
N GLU A 2 -17.49 -16.53 6.45
CA GLU A 2 -16.58 -15.51 5.94
C GLU A 2 -17.07 -14.10 6.30
N LYS A 3 -16.19 -13.31 6.89
CA LYS A 3 -16.43 -11.92 7.27
C LYS A 3 -16.34 -11.03 6.03
N VAL A 4 -17.19 -10.01 5.93
CA VAL A 4 -17.07 -8.97 4.90
C VAL A 4 -16.23 -7.84 5.46
N ASN A 5 -14.93 -7.82 5.17
CA ASN A 5 -14.02 -6.84 5.80
C ASN A 5 -14.05 -5.44 5.15
N GLN A 6 -14.83 -5.24 4.09
CA GLN A 6 -14.82 -4.03 3.27
C GLN A 6 -16.19 -3.31 3.30
N THR A 7 -16.16 -1.98 3.29
CA THR A 7 -17.31 -1.14 2.95
C THR A 7 -17.05 -0.48 1.62
N PHE A 8 -18.11 -0.11 0.91
CA PHE A 8 -18.02 0.58 -0.37
C PHE A 8 -18.84 1.86 -0.37
N TYR A 9 -18.29 2.94 -0.90
CA TYR A 9 -19.08 4.05 -1.39
C TYR A 9 -19.24 3.90 -2.90
N LEU A 10 -20.38 4.29 -3.44
CA LEU A 10 -20.69 4.26 -4.85
C LEU A 10 -21.20 5.64 -5.21
N SER A 11 -20.57 6.29 -6.18
CA SER A 11 -21.32 7.29 -6.90
C SER A 11 -22.12 6.62 -8.02
N HIS A 12 -23.43 6.54 -7.83
CA HIS A 12 -24.30 5.69 -8.65
C HIS A 12 -24.61 6.29 -10.02
N GLY A 13 -24.37 7.60 -10.20
CA GLY A 13 -24.52 8.28 -11.48
C GLY A 13 -25.97 8.42 -11.96
N SER A 14 -26.14 8.67 -13.25
CA SER A 14 -27.47 8.83 -13.86
C SER A 14 -28.21 7.48 -13.95
N PRO A 15 -29.57 7.47 -13.86
CA PRO A 15 -30.38 6.30 -14.17
C PRO A 15 -30.06 5.63 -15.52
N SER A 16 -29.55 6.39 -16.50
CA SER A 16 -29.10 5.88 -17.81
C SER A 16 -28.05 4.76 -17.72
N LEU A 17 -27.32 4.67 -16.61
CA LEU A 17 -26.39 3.57 -16.31
C LEU A 17 -27.02 2.18 -16.47
N SER A 18 -28.34 2.07 -16.29
CA SER A 18 -29.12 0.84 -16.46
C SER A 18 -29.23 0.35 -17.91
N ILE A 19 -29.03 1.21 -18.92
CA ILE A 19 -29.22 0.85 -20.35
C ILE A 19 -28.11 1.33 -21.30
N ASP A 20 -27.28 2.29 -20.89
CA ASP A 20 -26.28 2.90 -21.78
C ASP A 20 -24.93 2.18 -21.69
N ASP A 21 -24.67 1.29 -22.66
CA ASP A 21 -23.43 0.51 -22.78
C ASP A 21 -22.18 1.35 -23.10
N SER A 22 -22.35 2.64 -23.46
CA SER A 22 -21.22 3.54 -23.70
C SER A 22 -20.58 4.06 -22.40
N LEU A 23 -21.26 3.93 -21.27
CA LEU A 23 -20.79 4.42 -19.98
C LEU A 23 -19.74 3.48 -19.38
N GLU A 24 -18.53 4.00 -19.14
CA GLU A 24 -17.43 3.22 -18.53
C GLU A 24 -17.78 2.70 -17.13
N ALA A 25 -18.54 3.47 -16.34
CA ALA A 25 -19.02 3.05 -15.03
C ALA A 25 -19.89 1.77 -15.12
N ARG A 26 -20.65 1.59 -16.20
CA ARG A 26 -21.51 0.41 -16.38
C ARG A 26 -20.67 -0.86 -16.52
N LYS A 27 -19.65 -0.82 -17.38
CA LYS A 27 -18.70 -1.93 -17.58
C LYS A 27 -17.98 -2.27 -16.29
N PHE A 28 -17.60 -1.25 -15.51
CA PHE A 28 -17.00 -1.43 -14.20
C PHE A 28 -17.95 -2.19 -13.25
N PHE A 29 -19.20 -1.75 -13.09
CA PHE A 29 -20.18 -2.46 -12.26
C PHE A 29 -20.50 -3.87 -12.74
N GLN A 30 -20.52 -4.11 -14.06
CA GLN A 30 -20.69 -5.47 -14.61
C GLN A 30 -19.52 -6.40 -14.25
N SER A 31 -18.31 -5.86 -14.11
CA SER A 31 -17.12 -6.62 -13.71
C SER A 31 -16.98 -6.86 -12.20
N TRP A 32 -17.98 -6.43 -11.41
CA TRP A 32 -17.94 -6.38 -9.95
C TRP A 32 -17.51 -7.69 -9.29
N LYS A 33 -18.21 -8.79 -9.63
CA LYS A 33 -17.99 -10.12 -9.04
C LYS A 33 -16.61 -10.68 -9.39
N ASP A 34 -16.05 -10.27 -10.52
CA ASP A 34 -14.78 -10.82 -11.02
C ASP A 34 -13.58 -10.02 -10.51
N LYS A 35 -13.69 -8.69 -10.52
CA LYS A 35 -12.55 -7.78 -10.34
C LYS A 35 -12.53 -7.06 -9.01
N VAL A 36 -13.67 -6.91 -8.33
CA VAL A 36 -13.76 -6.07 -7.14
C VAL A 36 -14.08 -6.87 -5.89
N PHE A 37 -15.20 -7.58 -5.88
CA PHE A 37 -15.68 -8.27 -4.68
C PHE A 37 -16.21 -9.66 -5.03
N GLN A 38 -15.30 -10.62 -5.00
CA GLN A 38 -15.56 -12.03 -5.34
C GLN A 38 -16.36 -12.76 -4.25
N GLN A 39 -16.33 -12.27 -3.01
CA GLN A 39 -17.10 -12.85 -1.92
C GLN A 39 -18.59 -12.59 -2.11
N ARG A 40 -19.41 -13.60 -1.85
CA ARG A 40 -20.87 -13.44 -1.86
C ARG A 40 -21.35 -13.03 -0.46
N PRO A 41 -21.87 -11.81 -0.26
CA PRO A 41 -22.35 -11.39 1.06
C PRO A 41 -23.65 -12.11 1.45
N LYS A 42 -23.91 -12.19 2.76
CA LYS A 42 -25.16 -12.74 3.32
C LYS A 42 -26.35 -11.83 3.02
N SER A 43 -26.12 -10.53 3.07
CA SER A 43 -27.08 -9.48 2.71
C SER A 43 -26.33 -8.18 2.38
N ILE A 44 -27.04 -7.22 1.80
CA ILE A 44 -26.51 -5.90 1.44
C ILE A 44 -27.33 -4.82 2.15
N LEU A 45 -26.64 -3.92 2.84
CA LEU A 45 -27.20 -2.69 3.38
C LEU A 45 -26.79 -1.53 2.47
N VAL A 46 -27.77 -0.87 1.84
CA VAL A 46 -27.52 0.31 1.00
C VAL A 46 -27.98 1.58 1.70
N ILE A 47 -27.05 2.49 1.99
CA ILE A 47 -27.37 3.85 2.45
C ILE A 47 -27.62 4.68 1.20
N SER A 48 -28.86 5.10 0.95
CA SER A 48 -29.21 5.78 -0.31
C SER A 48 -29.41 7.28 -0.12
N ALA A 49 -28.78 8.07 -0.98
CA ALA A 49 -29.02 9.51 -1.11
C ALA A 49 -30.46 9.86 -1.52
N HIS A 50 -31.18 8.94 -2.17
CA HIS A 50 -32.58 9.13 -2.62
C HIS A 50 -33.60 8.80 -1.54
N TRP A 51 -33.14 8.58 -0.31
CA TRP A 51 -34.01 8.41 0.84
C TRP A 51 -33.62 9.37 1.95
N ASP A 52 -34.22 10.56 1.93
CA ASP A 52 -34.07 11.57 2.98
C ASP A 52 -35.28 11.56 3.90
N THR A 53 -35.05 11.38 5.20
CA THR A 53 -36.09 11.31 6.23
C THR A 53 -35.71 12.13 7.45
N LYS A 54 -36.69 12.48 8.29
CA LYS A 54 -36.44 13.21 9.55
C LYS A 54 -35.67 12.39 10.59
N TYR A 55 -35.95 11.09 10.66
CA TYR A 55 -35.28 10.13 11.53
C TYR A 55 -34.74 8.98 10.69
N PRO A 56 -33.59 8.38 11.04
CA PRO A 56 -33.06 7.21 10.37
C PRO A 56 -34.16 6.17 10.19
N SER A 57 -34.33 5.69 8.97
CA SER A 57 -35.40 4.77 8.59
C SER A 57 -34.78 3.62 7.79
N VAL A 58 -35.11 2.39 8.15
CA VAL A 58 -34.65 1.19 7.47
C VAL A 58 -35.85 0.44 6.88
N ASN A 59 -35.75 -0.05 5.65
CA ASN A 59 -36.87 -0.79 5.07
C ASN A 59 -36.89 -2.25 5.56
N THR A 60 -38.09 -2.76 5.87
CA THR A 60 -38.33 -4.11 6.42
C THR A 60 -39.40 -4.82 5.60
N VAL A 61 -39.13 -4.99 4.30
CA VAL A 61 -40.01 -5.70 3.36
C VAL A 61 -39.56 -7.16 3.18
N VAL A 62 -40.47 -8.06 2.81
CA VAL A 62 -40.11 -9.46 2.46
C VAL A 62 -39.44 -9.53 1.09
N ARG A 63 -39.90 -8.69 0.16
CA ARG A 63 -39.36 -8.56 -1.19
C ARG A 63 -39.37 -7.11 -1.60
N ASN A 64 -38.25 -6.64 -2.15
CA ASN A 64 -38.13 -5.26 -2.59
C ASN A 64 -38.90 -5.04 -3.90
N SER A 65 -39.68 -3.97 -3.97
CA SER A 65 -40.18 -3.43 -5.25
C SER A 65 -39.11 -2.53 -5.87
N THR A 66 -39.12 -2.40 -7.20
CA THR A 66 -38.23 -1.48 -7.93
C THR A 66 -38.90 -0.11 -8.05
N MET A 67 -38.33 0.90 -7.39
CA MET A 67 -38.82 2.27 -7.44
C MET A 67 -38.12 3.03 -8.57
N HIS A 68 -38.93 3.65 -9.43
CA HIS A 68 -38.48 4.54 -10.51
C HIS A 68 -38.68 5.99 -10.06
N ASP A 69 -37.77 6.47 -9.22
CA ASP A 69 -37.76 7.80 -8.61
C ASP A 69 -37.15 8.89 -9.51
N PHE A 70 -37.16 8.66 -10.83
CA PHE A 70 -36.63 9.56 -11.86
C PHE A 70 -37.62 9.78 -13.01
N GLY A 71 -37.53 10.93 -13.68
CA GLY A 71 -38.41 11.37 -14.76
C GLY A 71 -37.65 11.74 -16.04
N GLY A 72 -38.31 11.64 -17.20
CA GLY A 72 -37.77 12.14 -18.49
C GLY A 72 -36.81 11.20 -19.22
N PHE A 73 -36.76 9.92 -18.83
CA PHE A 73 -35.91 8.89 -19.44
C PHE A 73 -36.70 8.00 -20.43
N PRO A 74 -36.03 7.20 -21.29
CA PRO A 74 -36.68 6.27 -22.20
C PRO A 74 -37.61 5.26 -21.51
N GLU A 75 -38.73 4.92 -22.15
CA GLU A 75 -39.76 4.01 -21.59
C GLU A 75 -39.20 2.64 -21.16
N VAL A 76 -38.17 2.14 -21.85
CA VAL A 76 -37.53 0.85 -21.54
C VAL A 76 -36.98 0.82 -20.11
N MET A 77 -36.52 1.95 -19.56
CA MET A 77 -35.98 2.02 -18.21
C MET A 77 -37.06 1.79 -17.15
N TYR A 78 -38.29 2.26 -17.38
CA TYR A 78 -39.43 2.06 -16.48
C TYR A 78 -39.97 0.63 -16.46
N LYS A 79 -39.50 -0.22 -17.39
CA LYS A 79 -39.83 -1.64 -17.47
C LYS A 79 -38.80 -2.52 -16.74
N LEU A 80 -37.65 -1.95 -16.35
CA LEU A 80 -36.62 -2.68 -15.63
C LEU A 80 -37.08 -3.02 -14.22
N LYS A 81 -36.65 -4.20 -13.74
CA LYS A 81 -37.00 -4.73 -12.43
C LYS A 81 -35.78 -5.36 -11.77
N TYR A 82 -35.66 -5.12 -10.48
CA TYR A 82 -34.68 -5.72 -9.59
C TYR A 82 -35.37 -6.00 -8.25
N GLU A 83 -36.10 -7.13 -8.20
CA GLU A 83 -36.97 -7.51 -7.08
C GLU A 83 -36.25 -8.43 -6.09
N ALA A 84 -35.11 -7.96 -5.55
CA ALA A 84 -34.30 -8.72 -4.62
C ALA A 84 -35.05 -9.05 -3.30
N PRO A 85 -34.78 -10.18 -2.64
CA PRO A 85 -35.31 -10.48 -1.31
C PRO A 85 -35.02 -9.33 -0.34
N GLY A 86 -35.93 -9.07 0.60
CA GLY A 86 -35.68 -8.07 1.62
C GLY A 86 -34.84 -8.64 2.78
N ALA A 87 -33.86 -7.87 3.25
CA ALA A 87 -32.97 -8.29 4.32
C ALA A 87 -33.56 -7.97 5.72
N THR A 88 -34.72 -8.54 6.06
CA THR A 88 -35.47 -8.19 7.29
C THR A 88 -34.66 -8.37 8.57
N GLU A 89 -33.84 -9.42 8.66
CA GLU A 89 -33.00 -9.67 9.84
C GLU A 89 -31.87 -8.64 9.94
N SER A 90 -31.21 -8.30 8.83
CA SER A 90 -30.21 -7.22 8.80
C SER A 90 -30.84 -5.87 9.10
N ALA A 91 -32.05 -5.60 8.63
CA ALA A 91 -32.76 -4.35 8.89
C ALA A 91 -33.12 -4.18 10.38
N LYS A 92 -33.59 -5.23 11.05
CA LYS A 92 -33.78 -5.22 12.52
C LYS A 92 -32.45 -4.98 13.24
N ARG A 93 -31.38 -5.64 12.79
CA ARG A 93 -30.04 -5.48 13.36
C ARG A 93 -29.50 -4.06 13.18
N VAL A 94 -29.72 -3.44 12.03
CA VAL A 94 -29.40 -2.02 11.77
C VAL A 94 -30.10 -1.13 12.81
N LYS A 95 -31.40 -1.33 13.01
CA LYS A 95 -32.16 -0.58 14.03
C LYS A 95 -31.59 -0.74 15.43
N GLU A 96 -31.31 -1.98 15.84
CA GLU A 96 -30.71 -2.28 17.15
C GLU A 96 -29.37 -1.57 17.36
N LEU A 97 -28.48 -1.66 16.37
CA LEU A 97 -27.15 -1.04 16.44
C LEU A 97 -27.23 0.49 16.50
N LEU A 98 -28.09 1.09 15.68
CA LEU A 98 -28.29 2.52 15.68
C LEU A 98 -28.94 3.03 16.97
N MET A 99 -29.80 2.23 17.61
CA MET A 99 -30.42 2.56 18.90
C MET A 99 -29.61 2.10 20.13
N GLY A 100 -28.38 1.62 19.95
CA GLY A 100 -27.49 1.19 21.02
C GLY A 100 -27.08 2.31 21.98
N GLU A 101 -26.24 1.98 22.96
CA GLU A 101 -25.77 2.95 23.96
C GLU A 101 -25.06 4.15 23.30
N GLY A 102 -25.51 5.37 23.61
CA GLY A 102 -24.99 6.60 22.98
C GLY A 102 -25.43 6.82 21.53
N GLY A 103 -26.31 5.96 20.99
CA GLY A 103 -26.81 6.01 19.62
C GLY A 103 -28.00 6.96 19.41
N MET A 104 -28.75 6.68 18.35
CA MET A 104 -29.89 7.47 17.88
C MET A 104 -31.12 7.19 18.73
N LYS A 105 -31.81 8.25 19.15
CA LYS A 105 -33.01 8.17 20.00
C LYS A 105 -34.20 7.47 19.32
N ARG A 106 -34.24 7.48 18.00
CA ARG A 106 -35.34 6.94 17.19
C ARG A 106 -34.81 6.47 15.85
N VAL A 107 -35.21 5.26 15.47
CA VAL A 107 -35.00 4.68 14.16
C VAL A 107 -36.32 4.03 13.74
N ASP A 108 -36.84 4.43 12.58
CA ASP A 108 -38.12 3.97 12.05
C ASP A 108 -37.94 2.75 11.13
N GLU A 109 -38.99 1.93 11.02
CA GLU A 109 -39.05 0.81 10.08
C GLU A 109 -40.10 1.10 9.01
N ASP A 110 -39.70 1.08 7.74
CA ASP A 110 -40.61 1.23 6.62
C ASP A 110 -40.94 -0.14 6.02
N THR A 111 -42.18 -0.57 6.19
CA THR A 111 -42.67 -1.89 5.74
C THR A 111 -43.20 -1.89 4.30
N LYS A 112 -43.06 -0.78 3.57
CA LYS A 112 -43.60 -0.61 2.21
C LYS A 112 -42.58 -0.14 1.19
N ARG A 113 -41.50 0.53 1.60
CA ARG A 113 -40.48 1.07 0.69
C ARG A 113 -39.68 -0.03 -0.02
N GLY A 114 -39.58 0.10 -1.34
CA GLY A 114 -38.70 -0.71 -2.19
C GLY A 114 -37.28 -0.15 -2.31
N LEU A 115 -36.58 -0.49 -3.39
CA LEU A 115 -35.26 0.06 -3.71
C LEU A 115 -35.41 1.20 -4.70
N ASP A 116 -34.84 2.36 -4.39
CA ASP A 116 -34.67 3.49 -5.34
C ASP A 116 -33.53 3.25 -6.32
N HIS A 117 -33.42 4.09 -7.36
CA HIS A 117 -32.43 3.88 -8.43
C HIS A 117 -30.99 3.94 -7.93
N GLY A 118 -30.71 4.71 -6.89
CA GLY A 118 -29.41 4.74 -6.23
C GLY A 118 -28.99 3.38 -5.70
N ALA A 119 -29.93 2.51 -5.34
CA ALA A 119 -29.63 1.13 -4.97
C ALA A 119 -29.79 0.15 -6.13
N TRP A 120 -30.94 0.12 -6.81
CA TRP A 120 -31.22 -0.99 -7.72
C TRP A 120 -30.41 -0.92 -9.02
N VAL A 121 -30.03 0.27 -9.49
CA VAL A 121 -29.27 0.39 -10.75
C VAL A 121 -27.85 -0.17 -10.60
N PRO A 122 -27.03 0.21 -9.59
CA PRO A 122 -25.74 -0.43 -9.38
C PRO A 122 -25.87 -1.92 -9.07
N LEU A 123 -26.83 -2.30 -8.21
CA LEU A 123 -27.00 -3.70 -7.81
C LEU A 123 -27.42 -4.61 -8.96
N MET A 124 -28.25 -4.14 -9.88
CA MET A 124 -28.59 -4.88 -11.11
C MET A 124 -27.36 -5.25 -11.94
N LEU A 125 -26.32 -4.41 -11.93
CA LEU A 125 -25.09 -4.65 -12.67
C LEU A 125 -24.10 -5.50 -11.87
N MET A 126 -24.00 -5.26 -10.56
CA MET A 126 -23.10 -5.97 -9.66
C MET A 126 -23.57 -7.41 -9.37
N TYR A 127 -24.88 -7.59 -9.21
CA TYR A 127 -25.54 -8.83 -8.79
C TYR A 127 -26.82 -9.08 -9.61
N PRO A 128 -26.72 -9.29 -10.93
CA PRO A 128 -27.88 -9.35 -11.84
C PRO A 128 -28.90 -10.44 -11.48
N GLU A 129 -28.50 -11.46 -10.73
CA GLU A 129 -29.37 -12.55 -10.29
C GLU A 129 -30.43 -12.12 -9.26
N ALA A 130 -30.25 -10.95 -8.61
CA ALA A 130 -31.16 -10.40 -7.60
C ALA A 130 -31.51 -11.39 -6.48
N ASP A 131 -30.58 -12.26 -6.10
CA ASP A 131 -30.77 -13.35 -5.15
C ASP A 131 -30.10 -13.08 -3.77
N ILE A 132 -29.47 -11.91 -3.61
CA ILE A 132 -28.91 -11.45 -2.33
C ILE A 132 -29.98 -10.62 -1.60
N PRO A 133 -30.28 -10.89 -0.32
CA PRO A 133 -31.16 -10.04 0.47
C PRO A 133 -30.63 -8.60 0.58
N VAL A 134 -31.48 -7.60 0.35
CA VAL A 134 -31.12 -6.17 0.42
C VAL A 134 -32.06 -5.41 1.35
N CYS A 135 -31.51 -4.50 2.14
CA CYS A 135 -32.26 -3.42 2.78
C CYS A 135 -31.59 -2.06 2.55
N GLN A 136 -32.37 -0.99 2.64
CA GLN A 136 -31.92 0.39 2.55
C GLN A 136 -31.97 1.07 3.92
N LEU A 137 -31.13 2.08 4.08
CA LEU A 137 -31.14 3.02 5.19
C LEU A 137 -31.15 4.46 4.66
N SER A 138 -31.99 5.30 5.26
CA SER A 138 -32.12 6.71 4.88
C SER A 138 -30.99 7.60 5.42
N VAL A 139 -30.77 8.73 4.74
CA VAL A 139 -29.95 9.85 5.21
C VAL A 139 -30.83 10.96 5.78
N GLN A 140 -30.21 11.90 6.51
CA GLN A 140 -30.92 12.99 7.19
C GLN A 140 -30.32 14.34 6.78
N SER A 141 -30.93 15.04 5.82
CA SER A 141 -30.41 16.33 5.33
C SER A 141 -30.35 17.43 6.39
N SER A 142 -31.15 17.31 7.45
CA SER A 142 -31.12 18.25 8.58
C SER A 142 -29.97 18.00 9.56
N GLN A 143 -29.15 16.97 9.34
CA GLN A 143 -28.01 16.60 10.18
C GLN A 143 -26.69 16.85 9.43
N ASN A 144 -25.59 16.83 10.16
CA ASN A 144 -24.26 17.08 9.57
C ASN A 144 -23.54 15.77 9.18
N ALA A 145 -22.38 15.95 8.55
CA ALA A 145 -21.48 14.88 8.14
C ALA A 145 -21.06 13.96 9.32
N THR A 146 -20.69 14.53 10.46
CA THR A 146 -20.31 13.80 11.67
C THR A 146 -21.43 12.90 12.20
N TYR A 147 -22.69 13.32 12.12
CA TYR A 147 -23.85 12.50 12.47
C TYR A 147 -23.89 11.20 11.65
N HIS A 148 -23.71 11.31 10.33
CA HIS A 148 -23.69 10.18 9.42
C HIS A 148 -22.43 9.32 9.57
N TYR A 149 -21.28 9.92 9.89
CA TYR A 149 -20.09 9.16 10.26
C TYR A 149 -20.31 8.31 11.51
N ASN A 150 -20.94 8.87 12.55
CA ASN A 150 -21.29 8.14 13.76
C ASN A 150 -22.35 7.05 13.52
N MET A 151 -23.29 7.27 12.60
CA MET A 151 -24.18 6.22 12.10
C MET A 151 -23.37 5.05 11.53
N GLY A 152 -22.38 5.34 10.70
CA GLY A 152 -21.46 4.34 10.15
C GLY A 152 -20.73 3.56 11.23
N LYS A 153 -20.17 4.26 12.22
CA LYS A 153 -19.47 3.62 13.35
C LYS A 153 -20.34 2.62 14.08
N ALA A 154 -21.62 2.97 14.33
CA ALA A 154 -22.56 2.07 14.98
C ALA A 154 -22.86 0.81 14.13
N LEU A 155 -22.82 0.94 12.80
CA LEU A 155 -23.11 -0.15 11.86
C LEU A 155 -21.91 -1.05 11.55
N ALA A 156 -20.70 -0.68 11.99
CA ALA A 156 -19.47 -1.44 11.74
C ALA A 156 -19.56 -2.95 12.07
N PRO A 157 -20.24 -3.40 13.15
CA PRO A 157 -20.36 -4.83 13.47
C PRO A 157 -21.04 -5.69 12.38
N LEU A 158 -21.89 -5.10 11.52
CA LEU A 158 -22.59 -5.84 10.47
C LEU A 158 -21.63 -6.51 9.46
N LYS A 159 -20.43 -5.95 9.30
CA LYS A 159 -19.35 -6.52 8.49
C LYS A 159 -18.94 -7.91 8.95
N ASP A 160 -18.77 -8.08 10.26
CA ASP A 160 -18.44 -9.36 10.89
C ASP A 160 -19.60 -10.36 10.78
N GLU A 161 -20.83 -9.86 10.60
CA GLU A 161 -22.06 -10.66 10.41
C GLU A 161 -22.29 -11.05 8.92
N GLY A 162 -21.38 -10.65 8.02
CA GLY A 162 -21.42 -10.96 6.60
C GLY A 162 -22.27 -10.01 5.75
N VAL A 163 -22.61 -8.83 6.27
CA VAL A 163 -23.38 -7.80 5.56
C VAL A 163 -22.43 -6.89 4.78
N LEU A 164 -22.70 -6.72 3.49
CA LEU A 164 -22.02 -5.74 2.64
C LEU A 164 -22.65 -4.36 2.85
N ILE A 165 -21.88 -3.41 3.37
CA ILE A 165 -22.33 -2.02 3.57
C ILE A 165 -21.92 -1.18 2.37
N VAL A 166 -22.92 -0.57 1.71
CA VAL A 166 -22.75 0.25 0.51
C VAL A 166 -23.36 1.63 0.74
N GLY A 167 -22.57 2.69 0.72
CA GLY A 167 -23.06 4.06 0.63
C GLY A 167 -23.28 4.44 -0.83
N SER A 168 -24.50 4.71 -1.26
CA SER A 168 -24.82 5.10 -2.64
C SER A 168 -25.24 6.55 -2.74
N GLY A 169 -24.41 7.37 -3.38
CA GLY A 169 -24.61 8.82 -3.52
C GLY A 169 -23.92 9.40 -4.75
N SER A 170 -23.32 10.58 -4.61
CA SER A 170 -22.56 11.27 -5.65
C SER A 170 -21.38 12.04 -5.07
N ALA A 171 -20.17 11.91 -5.62
CA ALA A 171 -18.98 12.63 -5.12
C ALA A 171 -19.09 14.15 -5.36
N THR A 172 -19.78 14.55 -6.43
CA THR A 172 -20.20 15.93 -6.70
C THR A 172 -21.65 15.93 -7.20
N HIS A 173 -22.50 16.83 -6.74
CA HIS A 173 -23.94 16.80 -7.04
C HIS A 173 -24.55 18.22 -7.20
N ASN A 174 -24.14 18.93 -8.25
CA ASN A 174 -24.74 20.23 -8.61
C ASN A 174 -25.38 20.21 -9.99
N LEU A 175 -26.58 19.63 -10.05
CA LEU A 175 -27.36 19.50 -11.29
C LEU A 175 -27.72 20.85 -11.94
N ARG A 176 -27.72 21.96 -11.19
CA ARG A 176 -28.00 23.31 -11.72
C ARG A 176 -26.83 23.93 -12.48
N LYS A 177 -25.62 23.41 -12.28
CA LYS A 177 -24.38 23.87 -12.92
C LYS A 177 -23.82 22.86 -13.91
N LEU A 178 -24.49 21.71 -14.10
CA LEU A 178 -24.22 20.82 -15.21
C LEU A 178 -24.70 21.50 -16.50
N GLU A 179 -23.76 21.99 -17.30
CA GLU A 179 -24.06 22.47 -18.65
C GLU A 179 -24.44 21.26 -19.52
N PHE A 180 -25.71 21.15 -19.88
CA PHE A 180 -26.18 20.25 -20.94
C PHE A 180 -25.54 20.70 -22.27
N GLY A 181 -24.39 20.11 -22.64
CA GLY A 181 -23.66 20.45 -23.85
C GLY A 181 -22.13 20.35 -23.79
N MET A 182 -21.54 20.11 -22.61
CA MET A 182 -20.10 19.82 -22.53
C MET A 182 -19.78 18.44 -23.13
N ALA A 183 -18.74 18.38 -23.96
CA ALA A 183 -18.25 17.16 -24.58
C ALA A 183 -17.92 16.09 -23.52
N ASN A 184 -18.20 14.82 -23.85
CA ASN A 184 -17.85 13.64 -23.04
C ASN A 184 -16.44 13.78 -22.43
N GLY A 185 -16.34 13.79 -21.10
CA GLY A 185 -15.07 13.68 -20.37
C GLY A 185 -14.45 14.97 -19.84
N SER A 186 -15.02 16.16 -20.06
CA SER A 186 -14.46 17.40 -19.49
C SER A 186 -15.04 17.71 -18.11
N SER A 187 -14.20 17.76 -17.07
CA SER A 187 -14.60 18.23 -15.74
C SER A 187 -14.56 19.76 -15.68
N VAL A 188 -15.55 20.35 -15.02
CA VAL A 188 -15.52 21.78 -14.69
C VAL A 188 -14.54 22.02 -13.53
N PRO A 189 -13.71 23.08 -13.55
CA PRO A 189 -12.60 23.24 -12.60
C PRO A 189 -13.00 23.08 -11.12
N TRP A 190 -14.14 23.66 -10.72
CA TRP A 190 -14.61 23.56 -9.33
C TRP A 190 -14.92 22.12 -8.90
N ALA A 191 -15.44 21.30 -9.81
CA ALA A 191 -15.79 19.90 -9.53
C ALA A 191 -14.52 19.05 -9.45
N LEU A 192 -13.54 19.33 -10.31
CA LEU A 192 -12.24 18.67 -10.29
C LEU A 192 -11.47 19.00 -9.00
N GLU A 193 -11.46 20.26 -8.56
CA GLU A 193 -10.81 20.68 -7.32
C GLU A 193 -11.40 19.99 -6.09
N PHE A 194 -12.74 19.96 -5.98
CA PHE A 194 -13.42 19.24 -4.90
C PHE A 194 -13.12 17.74 -4.97
N ASP A 195 -13.13 17.16 -6.18
CA ASP A 195 -12.89 15.74 -6.39
C ASP A 195 -11.46 15.32 -5.99
N ILE A 196 -10.46 16.11 -6.39
CA ILE A 196 -9.05 15.92 -6.01
C ILE A 196 -8.89 16.03 -4.50
N TRP A 197 -9.41 17.10 -3.88
CA TRP A 197 -9.37 17.27 -2.43
C TRP A 197 -9.97 16.06 -1.70
N LEU A 198 -11.17 15.64 -2.14
CA LEU A 198 -11.86 14.52 -1.53
C LEU A 198 -11.07 13.21 -1.69
N ARG A 199 -10.52 12.96 -2.88
CA ARG A 199 -9.69 11.78 -3.14
C ARG A 199 -8.49 11.78 -2.19
N ASP A 200 -7.77 12.88 -2.11
CA ASP A 200 -6.56 12.97 -1.32
C ASP A 200 -6.87 12.83 0.18
N CYS A 201 -7.97 13.40 0.67
CA CYS A 201 -8.44 13.17 2.04
C CYS A 201 -8.72 11.69 2.31
N LEU A 202 -9.44 11.01 1.41
CA LEU A 202 -9.84 9.61 1.60
C LEU A 202 -8.63 8.65 1.54
N LEU A 203 -7.72 8.84 0.58
CA LEU A 203 -6.51 8.02 0.44
C LEU A 203 -5.55 8.20 1.62
N GLN A 204 -5.51 9.40 2.21
CA GLN A 204 -4.65 9.70 3.36
C GLN A 204 -5.33 9.42 4.71
N GLY A 205 -6.58 8.98 4.74
CA GLY A 205 -7.34 8.76 5.98
C GLY A 205 -7.69 10.05 6.74
N ARG A 206 -7.74 11.21 6.06
CA ARG A 206 -8.11 12.51 6.65
C ARG A 206 -9.64 12.62 6.82
N TYR A 207 -10.26 11.66 7.48
CA TYR A 207 -11.73 11.61 7.65
C TYR A 207 -12.30 12.75 8.49
N GLY A 208 -11.50 13.30 9.42
CA GLY A 208 -11.87 14.55 10.10
C GLY A 208 -12.07 15.71 9.12
N ASP A 209 -11.21 15.80 8.09
CA ASP A 209 -11.34 16.85 7.07
C ASP A 209 -12.55 16.64 6.17
N VAL A 210 -12.88 15.38 5.86
CA VAL A 210 -14.11 15.04 5.12
C VAL A 210 -15.36 15.30 5.96
N ASN A 211 -15.34 15.02 7.27
CA ASN A 211 -16.46 15.33 8.16
C ASN A 211 -16.68 16.85 8.31
N GLU A 212 -15.64 17.65 8.12
CA GLU A 212 -15.66 19.12 8.12
C GLU A 212 -15.63 19.70 6.68
N TRP A 213 -16.10 18.94 5.69
CA TRP A 213 -15.99 19.29 4.27
C TRP A 213 -16.57 20.66 3.91
N GLU A 214 -17.62 21.13 4.61
CA GLU A 214 -18.21 22.45 4.35
C GLU A 214 -17.21 23.60 4.53
N GLU A 215 -16.26 23.44 5.45
CA GLU A 215 -15.24 24.44 5.77
C GLU A 215 -13.91 24.15 5.07
N LYS A 216 -13.55 22.87 4.94
CA LYS A 216 -12.22 22.45 4.46
C LYS A 216 -12.14 22.14 2.98
N ALA A 217 -13.25 21.82 2.32
CA ALA A 217 -13.23 21.45 0.91
C ALA A 217 -13.28 22.68 -0.01
N PRO A 218 -12.47 22.73 -1.07
CA PRO A 218 -12.61 23.76 -2.09
C PRO A 218 -13.97 23.61 -2.77
N ASN A 219 -14.68 24.71 -2.97
CA ASN A 219 -15.98 24.72 -3.66
C ASN A 219 -17.06 23.82 -3.02
N ALA A 220 -16.98 23.52 -1.71
CA ALA A 220 -17.88 22.60 -1.01
C ALA A 220 -19.37 22.82 -1.34
N ARG A 221 -19.90 24.01 -1.04
CA ARG A 221 -21.32 24.37 -1.30
C ARG A 221 -21.68 24.44 -2.78
N LEU A 222 -20.68 24.58 -3.65
CA LEU A 222 -20.89 24.50 -5.10
C LEU A 222 -20.94 23.04 -5.56
N ALA A 223 -20.15 22.15 -4.96
CA ALA A 223 -20.19 20.73 -5.24
C ALA A 223 -21.46 20.06 -4.71
N HIS A 224 -21.92 20.46 -3.53
CA HIS A 224 -23.12 19.97 -2.89
C HIS A 224 -23.96 21.15 -2.35
N PRO A 225 -24.80 21.77 -3.20
CA PRO A 225 -25.77 22.77 -2.75
C PRO A 225 -26.76 22.18 -1.73
N TRP A 226 -27.02 20.88 -1.88
CA TRP A 226 -27.73 20.03 -0.94
C TRP A 226 -26.86 18.79 -0.66
N PRO A 227 -26.61 18.41 0.60
CA PRO A 227 -25.54 17.46 0.95
C PRO A 227 -25.99 15.99 1.00
N GLU A 228 -27.25 15.67 0.72
CA GLU A 228 -27.81 14.32 0.85
C GLU A 228 -27.06 13.29 0.00
N HIS A 229 -26.59 13.68 -1.19
CA HIS A 229 -25.80 12.81 -2.06
C HIS A 229 -24.37 12.56 -1.55
N PHE A 230 -23.91 13.34 -0.58
CA PHE A 230 -22.59 13.20 0.02
C PHE A 230 -22.60 12.41 1.34
N PHE A 231 -23.72 12.37 2.06
CA PHE A 231 -23.82 11.66 3.34
C PHE A 231 -23.64 10.14 3.30
N PRO A 232 -24.01 9.40 2.24
CA PRO A 232 -23.73 7.96 2.17
C PRO A 232 -22.24 7.63 2.28
N LEU A 233 -21.36 8.53 1.81
CA LEU A 233 -19.91 8.40 1.96
C LEU A 233 -19.52 8.36 3.44
N HIS A 234 -20.13 9.21 4.26
CA HIS A 234 -19.79 9.37 5.66
C HIS A 234 -20.19 8.13 6.46
N VAL A 235 -21.35 7.55 6.14
CA VAL A 235 -21.77 6.27 6.75
C VAL A 235 -20.83 5.14 6.34
N ALA A 236 -20.47 5.05 5.05
CA ALA A 236 -19.52 4.03 4.58
C ALA A 236 -18.13 4.17 5.23
N MET A 237 -17.65 5.41 5.40
CA MET A 237 -16.40 5.74 6.11
C MET A 237 -16.46 5.35 7.58
N GLY A 238 -17.51 5.74 8.30
CA GLY A 238 -17.66 5.41 9.71
C GLY A 238 -17.74 3.89 9.95
N ALA A 239 -18.42 3.18 9.05
CA ALA A 239 -18.51 1.73 9.10
C ALA A 239 -17.19 1.02 8.73
N ALA A 240 -16.30 1.70 7.97
CA ALA A 240 -14.97 1.18 7.68
C ALA A 240 -14.10 1.09 8.95
N GLY A 241 -14.17 2.10 9.81
CA GLY A 241 -13.40 2.23 11.05
C GLY A 241 -12.45 3.42 11.02
N GLU A 242 -12.03 3.91 12.20
CA GLU A 242 -11.22 5.14 12.32
C GLU A 242 -9.83 5.05 11.65
N ASP A 243 -9.22 3.86 11.64
CA ASP A 243 -7.91 3.61 11.03
C ASP A 243 -8.00 3.13 9.57
N ALA A 244 -9.20 3.04 9.01
CA ALA A 244 -9.37 2.61 7.63
C ALA A 244 -8.84 3.67 6.66
N LYS A 245 -8.09 3.27 5.63
CA LYS A 245 -7.79 4.11 4.47
C LYS A 245 -8.58 3.63 3.27
N ALA A 246 -8.99 4.57 2.42
CA ALA A 246 -9.65 4.22 1.18
C ALA A 246 -8.64 3.79 0.11
N GLU A 247 -9.09 2.89 -0.76
CA GLU A 247 -8.50 2.61 -2.07
C GLU A 247 -9.45 3.11 -3.17
N GLN A 248 -8.94 3.81 -4.18
CA GLN A 248 -9.74 4.21 -5.34
C GLN A 248 -9.75 3.07 -6.37
N ILE A 249 -10.91 2.46 -6.60
CA ILE A 249 -11.01 1.31 -7.51
C ILE A 249 -11.63 1.63 -8.89
N HIS A 250 -12.22 2.81 -9.06
CA HIS A 250 -12.73 3.30 -10.35
C HIS A 250 -12.80 4.83 -10.39
N THR A 251 -12.68 5.40 -11.59
CA THR A 251 -12.99 6.81 -11.86
C THR A 251 -13.44 6.98 -13.32
N SER A 252 -14.51 7.74 -13.52
CA SER A 252 -14.99 8.12 -14.85
C SER A 252 -15.78 9.42 -14.77
N TRP A 253 -15.64 10.27 -15.79
CA TRP A 253 -16.30 11.58 -15.86
C TRP A 253 -17.41 11.56 -16.92
N GLN A 254 -18.64 11.33 -16.47
CA GLN A 254 -19.86 11.49 -17.27
C GLN A 254 -21.04 11.70 -16.31
N GLY A 255 -21.74 12.84 -16.39
CA GLY A 255 -22.93 13.10 -15.57
C GLY A 255 -22.71 13.22 -14.06
N GLY A 256 -21.48 13.43 -13.58
CA GLY A 256 -21.19 13.65 -12.16
C GLY A 256 -21.05 12.37 -11.34
N SER A 257 -19.83 11.83 -11.35
CA SER A 257 -19.19 10.94 -10.36
C SER A 257 -19.49 9.43 -10.33
N ALA A 258 -18.39 8.68 -10.15
CA ALA A 258 -18.25 7.30 -9.64
C ALA A 258 -16.96 7.26 -8.78
N LYS A 259 -17.07 7.29 -7.44
CA LYS A 259 -15.98 6.87 -6.53
C LYS A 259 -16.37 5.56 -5.88
N GLN A 260 -15.42 4.64 -5.82
CA GLN A 260 -15.57 3.45 -5.02
C GLN A 260 -14.36 3.15 -4.15
N LEU A 261 -14.67 2.87 -2.88
CA LEU A 261 -13.73 2.71 -1.77
C LEU A 261 -13.68 1.24 -1.39
N SER A 262 -12.50 0.68 -1.19
CA SER A 262 -12.35 -0.50 -0.33
C SER A 262 -11.41 -0.12 0.81
N ALA A 263 -11.76 -0.48 2.05
CA ALA A 263 -10.84 -0.38 3.17
C ALA A 263 -10.17 -1.74 3.36
N LYS A 264 -8.89 -1.85 3.00
CA LYS A 264 -8.02 -2.96 3.41
C LYS A 264 -7.18 -2.50 4.62
N PRO A 265 -6.69 -3.41 5.48
CA PRO A 265 -5.62 -3.08 6.40
C PRO A 265 -4.40 -2.64 5.56
N THR A 266 -4.15 -1.33 5.51
CA THR A 266 -2.98 -0.80 4.80
C THR A 266 -1.77 -0.92 5.69
N ILE A 267 -0.66 -1.45 5.15
CA ILE A 267 0.67 -1.35 5.77
C ILE A 267 0.92 0.12 6.12
N SER A 268 1.20 0.41 7.39
CA SER A 268 1.21 1.79 7.91
C SER A 268 2.55 2.50 7.72
N ALA A 269 3.65 1.74 7.74
CA ALA A 269 5.01 2.26 7.66
C ALA A 269 5.98 1.21 7.10
N LEU A 270 7.15 1.68 6.67
CA LEU A 270 8.26 0.84 6.22
C LEU A 270 9.53 1.15 7.03
N PHE A 271 10.14 0.14 7.62
CA PHE A 271 11.44 0.26 8.29
C PHE A 271 12.47 -0.59 7.58
N ALA A 272 13.58 0.01 7.16
CA ALA A 272 14.64 -0.71 6.46
C ALA A 272 15.88 -0.86 7.34
N PHE A 273 16.44 -2.06 7.41
CA PHE A 273 17.62 -2.42 8.19
C PHE A 273 18.59 -3.21 7.34
N GLY A 274 19.89 -3.08 7.61
CA GLY A 274 20.90 -3.86 6.91
C GLY A 274 22.00 -3.00 6.28
N ASP A 275 22.22 -3.23 4.99
CA ASP A 275 23.38 -2.74 4.24
C ASP A 275 23.03 -1.71 3.15
N SER A 276 23.95 -1.52 2.19
CA SER A 276 23.90 -0.50 1.14
C SER A 276 22.74 -0.66 0.17
N ILE A 277 22.11 -1.85 0.08
CA ILE A 277 20.93 -2.07 -0.76
C ILE A 277 19.73 -1.26 -0.26
N LEU A 278 19.70 -0.95 1.04
CA LEU A 278 18.59 -0.28 1.72
C LEU A 278 18.96 1.09 2.32
N ASP A 279 20.25 1.44 2.34
CA ASP A 279 20.74 2.70 2.92
C ASP A 279 20.38 3.90 2.04
N THR A 280 19.79 4.91 2.68
CA THR A 280 19.37 6.17 2.05
C THR A 280 20.16 7.38 2.53
N GLY A 281 21.19 7.18 3.37
CA GLY A 281 22.10 8.22 3.82
C GLY A 281 22.57 8.13 5.28
N ASN A 282 22.41 7.00 5.98
CA ASN A 282 22.83 6.90 7.39
C ASN A 282 24.35 6.98 7.57
N ASN A 283 25.12 6.68 6.52
CA ASN A 283 26.58 6.75 6.54
C ASN A 283 27.13 8.16 6.28
N ASN A 284 26.30 9.14 5.91
CA ASN A 284 26.74 10.47 5.49
C ASN A 284 27.58 11.20 6.56
N ASN A 285 27.24 10.98 7.83
CA ASN A 285 27.88 11.62 8.98
C ASN A 285 28.90 10.71 9.69
N LEU A 286 29.22 9.55 9.11
CA LEU A 286 30.23 8.63 9.63
C LEU A 286 31.61 8.94 9.00
N LEU A 287 32.66 8.71 9.79
CA LEU A 287 34.03 8.71 9.29
C LEU A 287 34.33 7.34 8.65
N THR A 288 33.78 7.14 7.45
CA THR A 288 33.90 5.91 6.65
C THR A 288 34.06 6.23 5.17
N LEU A 289 34.65 5.29 4.43
CA LEU A 289 34.67 5.29 2.95
C LEU A 289 33.38 4.71 2.35
N SER A 290 32.62 3.95 3.12
CA SER A 290 31.36 3.34 2.69
C SER A 290 30.23 4.37 2.75
N LYS A 291 30.31 5.44 1.97
CA LYS A 291 29.25 6.46 1.83
C LYS A 291 29.17 6.96 0.40
N CYS A 292 28.00 7.44 -0.01
CA CYS A 292 27.70 7.83 -1.39
C CYS A 292 27.02 9.22 -1.46
N ASN A 293 27.40 10.15 -0.59
CA ASN A 293 26.90 11.53 -0.58
C ASN A 293 27.76 12.49 -1.42
N PHE A 294 28.30 11.98 -2.53
CA PHE A 294 29.11 12.73 -3.49
C PHE A 294 28.85 12.27 -4.92
N TYR A 295 29.09 13.15 -5.88
CA TYR A 295 28.99 12.82 -7.31
C TYR A 295 29.97 11.70 -7.68
N PRO A 296 29.58 10.68 -8.49
CA PRO A 296 28.39 10.65 -9.35
C PRO A 296 27.14 10.00 -8.73
N TYR A 297 27.17 9.58 -7.48
CA TYR A 297 26.00 8.96 -6.84
C TYR A 297 24.83 9.95 -6.78
N GLY A 298 23.61 9.46 -7.00
CA GLY A 298 22.42 10.30 -7.03
C GLY A 298 22.32 11.28 -8.22
N ARG A 299 23.14 11.12 -9.27
CA ARG A 299 23.05 11.96 -10.49
C ARG A 299 21.67 11.94 -11.13
N ASP A 300 21.04 10.76 -11.14
CA ASP A 300 19.73 10.53 -11.76
C ASP A 300 18.60 10.64 -10.70
N PHE A 301 18.96 10.80 -9.43
CA PHE A 301 18.02 11.07 -8.33
C PHE A 301 17.37 12.45 -8.48
N ILE A 302 16.25 12.66 -7.79
CA ILE A 302 15.50 13.92 -7.83
C ILE A 302 16.42 15.11 -7.50
N GLY A 303 16.54 16.03 -8.46
CA GLY A 303 17.40 17.21 -8.36
C GLY A 303 18.90 16.95 -8.54
N GLY A 304 19.29 15.75 -8.99
CA GLY A 304 20.69 15.35 -9.22
C GLY A 304 21.55 15.35 -7.96
N ARG A 305 20.94 15.04 -6.80
CA ARG A 305 21.58 15.16 -5.49
C ARG A 305 22.06 13.82 -4.96
N ALA A 306 23.34 13.78 -4.58
CA ALA A 306 23.93 12.66 -3.87
C ALA A 306 23.46 12.64 -2.39
N THR A 307 22.47 11.80 -2.06
CA THR A 307 21.92 11.73 -0.71
C THR A 307 22.57 10.66 0.18
N GLY A 308 23.53 9.88 -0.33
CA GLY A 308 24.06 8.70 0.36
C GLY A 308 23.45 7.37 -0.08
N ARG A 309 22.58 7.38 -1.10
CA ARG A 309 22.08 6.19 -1.78
C ARG A 309 23.19 5.56 -2.63
N PHE A 310 23.39 4.26 -2.50
CA PHE A 310 24.41 3.51 -3.25
C PHE A 310 23.91 3.17 -4.66
N SER A 311 23.53 4.18 -5.43
CA SER A 311 23.05 4.04 -6.81
C SER A 311 23.16 5.38 -7.57
N ASN A 312 22.81 5.37 -8.85
CA ASN A 312 22.61 6.60 -9.62
C ASN A 312 21.35 7.37 -9.19
N GLY A 313 20.37 6.69 -8.60
CA GLY A 313 19.07 7.25 -8.24
C GLY A 313 18.49 6.64 -6.97
N ARG A 314 17.20 6.29 -6.99
CA ARG A 314 16.51 5.58 -5.89
C ARG A 314 17.09 4.19 -5.66
N VAL A 315 16.99 3.72 -4.41
CA VAL A 315 17.40 2.37 -4.00
C VAL A 315 16.19 1.48 -3.70
N PHE A 316 16.43 0.19 -3.43
CA PHE A 316 15.36 -0.79 -3.21
C PHE A 316 14.35 -0.37 -2.14
N SER A 317 14.81 0.23 -1.04
CA SER A 317 13.93 0.67 0.05
C SER A 317 12.97 1.80 -0.36
N ASP A 318 13.36 2.66 -1.31
CA ASP A 318 12.45 3.67 -1.89
C ASP A 318 11.37 3.01 -2.74
N MET A 319 11.77 2.09 -3.63
CA MET A 319 10.85 1.39 -4.54
C MET A 319 9.78 0.61 -3.78
N ILE A 320 10.16 -0.08 -2.70
CA ILE A 320 9.20 -0.79 -1.86
C ILE A 320 8.28 0.19 -1.12
N GLY A 321 8.81 1.31 -0.60
CA GLY A 321 8.00 2.33 0.06
C GLY A 321 6.91 2.92 -0.85
N GLU A 322 7.29 3.22 -2.09
CA GLU A 322 6.38 3.75 -3.12
C GLU A 322 5.38 2.67 -3.55
N GLY A 323 5.87 1.47 -3.87
CA GLY A 323 5.06 0.36 -4.34
C GLY A 323 3.99 -0.10 -3.35
N LEU A 324 4.28 -0.03 -2.05
CA LEU A 324 3.32 -0.32 -0.98
C LEU A 324 2.35 0.84 -0.69
N GLY A 325 2.50 1.98 -1.38
CA GLY A 325 1.64 3.16 -1.19
C GLY A 325 1.89 3.91 0.12
N ILE A 326 3.09 3.79 0.69
CA ILE A 326 3.44 4.36 2.00
C ILE A 326 4.03 5.76 1.83
N LYS A 327 5.08 5.88 1.00
CA LYS A 327 5.75 7.15 0.67
C LYS A 327 6.66 6.98 -0.54
N ASN A 328 6.92 8.07 -1.26
CA ASN A 328 7.74 8.02 -2.48
C ASN A 328 9.24 7.82 -2.21
N LEU A 329 9.75 8.31 -1.08
CA LEU A 329 11.17 8.22 -0.71
C LEU A 329 11.31 7.88 0.76
N LEU A 330 12.18 6.92 1.08
CA LEU A 330 12.46 6.53 2.46
C LEU A 330 13.64 7.36 3.02
N PRO A 331 13.42 8.21 4.03
CA PRO A 331 14.51 9.02 4.58
C PRO A 331 15.41 8.20 5.50
N ALA A 332 16.67 8.61 5.62
CA ALA A 332 17.61 8.03 6.58
C ALA A 332 17.29 8.53 7.99
N TYR A 333 17.31 7.63 8.99
CA TYR A 333 17.05 8.02 10.37
C TYR A 333 18.06 9.04 10.90
N ARG A 334 19.33 8.94 10.49
CA ARG A 334 20.42 9.83 10.90
C ARG A 334 20.54 11.12 10.07
N ASP A 335 19.58 11.40 9.19
CA ASP A 335 19.51 12.70 8.51
C ASP A 335 19.21 13.80 9.54
N PRO A 336 20.08 14.82 9.69
CA PRO A 336 19.83 15.95 10.59
C PRO A 336 18.54 16.74 10.25
N PHE A 337 18.02 16.60 9.03
CA PHE A 337 16.81 17.27 8.56
C PHE A 337 15.58 16.35 8.54
N LEU A 338 15.64 15.17 9.18
CA LEU A 338 14.50 14.25 9.25
C LEU A 338 13.27 14.89 9.92
N SER A 339 12.19 15.01 9.14
CA SER A 339 10.90 15.55 9.59
C SER A 339 10.21 14.66 10.64
N ASN A 340 9.35 15.26 11.46
CA ASN A 340 8.47 14.50 12.35
C ASN A 340 7.39 13.73 11.58
N ASP A 341 6.92 14.26 10.45
CA ASP A 341 5.91 13.61 9.61
C ASP A 341 6.43 12.32 8.98
N ASP A 342 7.73 12.31 8.66
CA ASP A 342 8.41 11.14 8.10
C ASP A 342 8.44 9.95 9.07
N LEU A 343 8.46 10.22 10.37
CA LEU A 343 8.50 9.15 11.37
C LEU A 343 7.26 8.26 11.24
N SER A 344 6.06 8.84 11.14
CA SER A 344 4.82 8.06 11.19
C SER A 344 4.65 7.06 10.04
N THR A 345 5.41 7.22 8.96
CA THR A 345 5.37 6.40 7.74
C THR A 345 6.67 5.60 7.53
N GLY A 346 7.66 5.74 8.42
CA GLY A 346 8.86 4.91 8.48
C GLY A 346 10.13 5.52 7.86
N VAL A 347 11.27 4.91 8.19
CA VAL A 347 12.64 5.41 7.90
C VAL A 347 13.60 4.24 7.62
N SER A 348 14.75 4.54 7.03
CA SER A 348 15.87 3.59 6.90
C SER A 348 16.85 3.72 8.07
N PHE A 349 17.22 2.60 8.66
CA PHE A 349 18.32 2.42 9.63
C PHE A 349 19.52 1.69 9.03
N ALA A 350 19.41 1.24 7.77
CA ALA A 350 20.46 0.51 7.08
C ALA A 350 21.72 1.36 6.93
N SER A 351 22.88 0.71 6.94
CA SER A 351 24.20 1.33 6.91
C SER A 351 25.05 0.64 5.85
N GLY A 352 25.41 1.35 4.79
CA GLY A 352 26.19 0.80 3.70
C GLY A 352 27.47 0.11 4.14
N GLY A 353 27.79 -1.04 3.54
CA GLY A 353 28.93 -1.87 3.93
C GLY A 353 28.71 -2.73 5.19
N SER A 354 27.60 -2.57 5.91
CA SER A 354 27.37 -3.36 7.12
C SER A 354 27.11 -4.84 6.84
N GLY A 355 27.26 -5.67 7.86
CA GLY A 355 27.04 -7.11 7.82
C GLY A 355 26.55 -7.66 9.16
N LEU A 356 26.24 -8.94 9.17
CA LEU A 356 25.87 -9.71 10.37
C LEU A 356 27.09 -9.98 11.26
N ASP A 357 28.28 -10.13 10.67
CA ASP A 357 29.53 -10.30 11.38
C ASP A 357 30.09 -8.94 11.81
N ALA A 358 30.39 -8.78 13.09
CA ALA A 358 30.96 -7.55 13.64
C ALA A 358 32.30 -7.20 12.96
N PHE A 359 33.06 -8.19 12.49
CA PHE A 359 34.30 -7.96 11.77
C PHE A 359 34.05 -7.17 10.46
N THR A 360 32.98 -7.52 9.73
CA THR A 360 32.58 -6.84 8.48
C THR A 360 32.35 -5.36 8.73
N ALA A 361 31.58 -5.01 9.77
CA ALA A 361 31.26 -3.63 10.09
C ALA A 361 32.49 -2.86 10.62
N ASN A 362 33.34 -3.51 11.43
CA ASN A 362 34.54 -2.91 12.00
C ASN A 362 35.56 -2.53 10.92
N VAL A 363 35.81 -3.42 9.95
CA VAL A 363 36.75 -3.15 8.85
C VAL A 363 36.30 -1.95 8.01
N GLN A 364 34.99 -1.73 7.89
CA GLN A 364 34.45 -0.62 7.11
C GLN A 364 34.17 0.64 7.93
N GLY A 365 34.22 0.57 9.27
CA GLY A 365 33.89 1.71 10.14
C GLY A 365 32.43 2.14 10.04
N VAL A 366 31.51 1.18 9.94
CA VAL A 366 30.07 1.40 9.69
C VAL A 366 29.22 0.86 10.84
N ILE A 367 27.90 1.12 10.83
CA ILE A 367 27.00 0.69 11.90
C ILE A 367 26.69 -0.80 11.71
N TRP A 368 27.15 -1.64 12.63
CA TRP A 368 26.88 -3.08 12.63
C TRP A 368 25.37 -3.38 12.65
N VAL A 369 24.91 -4.39 11.88
CA VAL A 369 23.47 -4.68 11.71
C VAL A 369 22.75 -4.86 13.06
N PRO A 370 23.22 -5.68 14.01
CA PRO A 370 22.64 -5.78 15.35
C PRO A 370 22.58 -4.48 16.16
N ASP A 371 23.45 -3.51 15.88
CA ASP A 371 23.45 -2.20 16.57
C ASP A 371 22.47 -1.19 15.96
N GLN A 372 21.95 -1.44 14.75
CA GLN A 372 20.90 -0.61 14.15
C GLN A 372 19.60 -0.64 14.96
N VAL A 373 19.38 -1.71 15.76
CA VAL A 373 18.28 -1.77 16.75
C VAL A 373 18.37 -0.64 17.77
N ASN A 374 19.56 -0.14 18.09
CA ASN A 374 19.72 0.96 19.03
C ASN A 374 19.14 2.27 18.48
N ASP A 375 19.29 2.49 17.17
CA ASP A 375 18.67 3.63 16.51
C ASP A 375 17.15 3.44 16.37
N PHE A 376 16.69 2.21 16.14
CA PHE A 376 15.26 1.91 16.18
C PHE A 376 14.63 2.16 17.56
N LYS A 377 15.33 1.84 18.66
CA LYS A 377 14.89 2.16 20.02
C LYS A 377 14.75 3.67 20.23
N LYS A 378 15.76 4.46 19.80
CA LYS A 378 15.70 5.93 19.86
C LYS A 378 14.57 6.47 18.98
N TYR A 379 14.37 5.88 17.81
CA TYR A 379 13.27 6.21 16.92
C TYR A 379 11.91 5.99 17.58
N ILE A 380 11.66 4.85 18.25
CA ILE A 380 10.41 4.60 18.96
C ILE A 380 10.17 5.67 20.04
N THR A 381 11.22 6.06 20.77
CA THR A 381 11.12 7.16 21.73
C THR A 381 10.74 8.48 21.05
N LYS A 382 11.37 8.81 19.92
CA LYS A 382 11.05 10.02 19.13
C LYS A 382 9.61 9.99 18.61
N LEU A 383 9.17 8.86 18.05
CA LEU A 383 7.82 8.67 17.52
C LEU A 383 6.76 8.81 18.62
N ASN A 384 6.98 8.20 19.79
CA ASN A 384 6.09 8.35 20.95
C ASN A 384 5.93 9.82 21.36
N ASN A 385 7.03 10.59 21.38
CA ASN A 385 7.00 12.01 21.73
C ASN A 385 6.24 12.84 20.68
N VAL A 386 6.37 12.51 19.40
CA VAL A 386 5.67 13.20 18.31
C VAL A 386 4.18 12.90 18.32
N LEU A 387 3.79 11.65 18.57
CA LEU A 387 2.38 11.23 18.54
C LEU A 387 1.63 11.50 19.85
N GLY A 388 2.33 11.61 20.98
CA GLY A 388 1.73 11.75 22.31
C GLY A 388 0.87 10.55 22.74
N ASN A 389 0.94 9.43 22.01
CA ASN A 389 0.07 8.27 22.18
C ASN A 389 0.87 6.98 21.91
N LYS A 390 1.01 6.14 22.95
CA LYS A 390 1.79 4.90 22.89
C LYS A 390 1.07 3.81 22.12
N GLU A 391 -0.26 3.75 22.23
CA GLU A 391 -1.09 2.79 21.53
C GLU A 391 -0.99 2.99 20.01
N ARG A 392 -1.01 4.24 19.55
CA ARG A 392 -0.81 4.61 18.14
C ARG A 392 0.59 4.27 17.65
N THR A 393 1.61 4.50 18.49
CA THR A 393 2.98 4.09 18.20
C THR A 393 3.05 2.57 18.04
N ASN A 394 2.48 1.81 18.97
CA ASN A 394 2.45 0.35 18.90
C ASN A 394 1.69 -0.15 17.67
N ALA A 395 0.61 0.52 17.27
CA ALA A 395 -0.13 0.20 16.04
C ALA A 395 0.73 0.42 14.79
N ILE A 396 1.49 1.51 14.71
CA ILE A 396 2.44 1.74 13.61
C ILE A 396 3.50 0.64 13.57
N ILE A 397 4.13 0.35 14.71
CA ILE A 397 5.21 -0.63 14.82
C ILE A 397 4.72 -2.05 14.45
N SER A 398 3.56 -2.46 14.94
CA SER A 398 3.01 -3.80 14.66
C SER A 398 2.47 -3.96 13.23
N ASN A 399 2.02 -2.88 12.59
CA ASN A 399 1.48 -2.92 11.24
C ASN A 399 2.49 -2.48 10.14
N ALA A 400 3.71 -2.13 10.52
CA ALA A 400 4.79 -1.79 9.60
C ALA A 400 5.41 -3.03 8.96
N VAL A 401 5.98 -2.84 7.75
CA VAL A 401 6.87 -3.82 7.12
C VAL A 401 8.32 -3.52 7.49
N TYR A 402 9.07 -4.57 7.82
CA TYR A 402 10.49 -4.54 8.18
C TYR A 402 11.31 -5.17 7.06
N LEU A 403 11.95 -4.33 6.25
CA LEU A 403 12.90 -4.75 5.21
C LEU A 403 14.26 -5.03 5.84
N ILE A 404 14.84 -6.20 5.55
CA ILE A 404 16.14 -6.61 6.10
C ILE A 404 17.04 -7.09 4.96
N SER A 405 18.18 -6.43 4.73
CA SER A 405 19.23 -6.84 3.79
C SER A 405 20.56 -7.02 4.52
N ALA A 406 20.96 -8.25 4.80
CA ALA A 406 22.19 -8.52 5.52
C ALA A 406 22.83 -9.83 5.03
N GLY A 407 24.16 -9.87 4.99
CA GLY A 407 24.94 -11.02 4.53
C GLY A 407 25.78 -10.78 3.28
N ASN A 408 25.45 -9.77 2.46
CA ASN A 408 26.17 -9.48 1.23
C ASN A 408 27.65 -9.20 1.52
N ASN A 409 27.91 -8.28 2.44
CA ASN A 409 29.26 -7.85 2.81
C ASN A 409 30.02 -8.91 3.62
N ASP A 410 29.31 -9.75 4.40
CA ASP A 410 29.92 -10.83 5.17
C ASP A 410 30.59 -11.85 4.25
N LEU A 411 29.96 -12.16 3.10
CA LEU A 411 30.57 -13.01 2.09
C LEU A 411 31.53 -12.22 1.17
N ALA A 412 31.06 -11.10 0.60
CA ALA A 412 31.77 -10.39 -0.47
C ALA A 412 32.97 -9.56 0.00
N ILE A 413 33.01 -9.15 1.27
CA ILE A 413 34.10 -8.33 1.83
C ILE A 413 34.88 -9.13 2.87
N THR A 414 34.22 -9.91 3.72
CA THR A 414 34.88 -10.59 4.84
C THR A 414 35.33 -12.00 4.49
N TYR A 415 34.42 -12.91 4.15
CA TYR A 415 34.69 -14.35 4.09
C TYR A 415 35.66 -14.72 2.97
N TYR A 416 35.39 -14.29 1.73
CA TYR A 416 36.24 -14.62 0.58
C TYR A 416 37.51 -13.76 0.48
N PRO A 417 37.48 -12.42 0.66
CA PRO A 417 38.66 -11.59 0.42
C PRO A 417 39.69 -11.54 1.56
N THR A 418 39.28 -11.54 2.83
CA THR A 418 40.22 -11.27 3.94
C THR A 418 40.92 -12.51 4.50
N LEU A 419 40.57 -13.71 4.03
CA LEU A 419 40.98 -15.04 4.52
C LEU A 419 40.74 -15.31 6.02
N THR A 420 40.40 -14.29 6.82
CA THR A 420 40.32 -14.37 8.27
C THR A 420 39.22 -15.33 8.72
N ARG A 421 38.05 -15.27 8.06
CA ARG A 421 36.94 -16.18 8.36
C ARG A 421 37.05 -17.52 7.65
N SER A 422 37.59 -17.57 6.43
CA SER A 422 37.76 -18.84 5.71
C SER A 422 38.82 -19.75 6.35
N LEU A 423 39.74 -19.21 7.16
CA LEU A 423 40.67 -20.00 7.99
C LEU A 423 40.03 -20.54 9.27
N GLN A 424 38.92 -19.96 9.72
CA GLN A 424 38.22 -20.33 10.95
C GLN A 424 37.02 -21.24 10.70
N TYR A 425 36.34 -21.02 9.59
CA TYR A 425 35.07 -21.67 9.26
C TYR A 425 35.07 -22.15 7.82
N THR A 426 34.44 -23.29 7.58
CA THR A 426 33.99 -23.63 6.23
C THR A 426 32.86 -22.70 5.81
N VAL A 427 32.59 -22.60 4.50
CA VAL A 427 31.53 -21.72 3.99
C VAL A 427 30.16 -22.14 4.53
N SER A 428 29.94 -23.45 4.68
CA SER A 428 28.73 -23.97 5.32
C SER A 428 28.61 -23.51 6.77
N ALA A 429 29.65 -23.69 7.58
CA ALA A 429 29.60 -23.29 8.98
C ALA A 429 29.44 -21.76 9.15
N TYR A 430 30.06 -20.97 8.28
CA TYR A 430 29.91 -19.51 8.32
C TYR A 430 28.49 -19.07 7.93
N THR A 431 27.90 -19.69 6.90
CA THR A 431 26.51 -19.40 6.51
C THR A 431 25.50 -19.85 7.57
N ASP A 432 25.78 -20.91 8.35
CA ASP A 432 24.97 -21.30 9.52
C ASP A 432 24.99 -20.22 10.62
N LEU A 433 26.16 -19.62 10.87
CA LEU A 433 26.30 -18.50 11.80
C LEU A 433 25.51 -17.27 11.31
N MET A 434 25.59 -16.95 10.02
CA MET A 434 24.85 -15.83 9.43
C MET A 434 23.32 -16.01 9.60
N VAL A 435 22.80 -17.22 9.39
CA VAL A 435 21.37 -17.50 9.62
C VAL A 435 21.01 -17.32 11.11
N THR A 436 21.87 -17.79 12.01
CA THR A 436 21.68 -17.61 13.45
C THR A 436 21.65 -16.12 13.85
N TRP A 437 22.60 -15.32 13.35
CA TRP A 437 22.64 -13.88 13.62
C TRP A 437 21.43 -13.15 13.03
N THR A 438 20.95 -13.57 11.86
CA THR A 438 19.72 -13.03 11.25
C THR A 438 18.51 -13.29 12.14
N ARG A 439 18.37 -14.52 12.65
CA ARG A 439 17.30 -14.89 13.60
C ARG A 439 17.37 -14.05 14.88
N ASP A 440 18.56 -13.88 15.46
CA ASP A 440 18.75 -13.11 16.69
C ASP A 440 18.43 -11.62 16.47
N PHE A 441 18.78 -11.07 15.32
CA PHE A 441 18.43 -9.71 14.94
C PHE A 441 16.91 -9.52 14.79
N ILE A 442 16.25 -10.41 14.06
CA ILE A 442 14.79 -10.43 13.90
C ILE A 442 14.10 -10.55 15.26
N LYS A 443 14.62 -11.40 16.15
CA LYS A 443 14.10 -11.54 17.51
C LYS A 443 14.11 -10.21 18.27
N ARG A 444 15.18 -9.44 18.19
CA ARG A 444 15.26 -8.12 18.85
C ARG A 444 14.19 -7.15 18.33
N LEU A 445 13.92 -7.14 17.03
CA LEU A 445 12.86 -6.33 16.42
C LEU A 445 11.47 -6.83 16.84
N TYR A 446 11.26 -8.14 16.84
CA TYR A 446 10.01 -8.79 17.24
C TYR A 446 9.66 -8.49 18.71
N ASP A 447 10.65 -8.56 19.60
CA ASP A 447 10.52 -8.23 21.03
C ASP A 447 10.17 -6.74 21.23
N MET A 448 10.42 -5.90 20.22
CA MET A 448 10.02 -4.48 20.19
C MET A 448 8.69 -4.22 19.46
N GLY A 449 7.96 -5.27 19.07
CA GLY A 449 6.61 -5.16 18.49
C GLY A 449 6.52 -5.36 16.98
N ALA A 450 7.65 -5.57 16.28
CA ALA A 450 7.65 -5.83 14.84
C ALA A 450 6.91 -7.15 14.51
N ARG A 451 6.09 -7.16 13.45
CA ARG A 451 5.31 -8.35 13.06
C ARG A 451 5.39 -8.74 11.59
N LYS A 452 5.72 -7.84 10.65
CA LYS A 452 5.73 -8.15 9.22
C LYS A 452 7.14 -7.99 8.65
N PHE A 453 7.81 -9.09 8.33
CA PHE A 453 9.22 -9.08 7.91
C PHE A 453 9.38 -9.47 6.45
N ALA A 454 10.14 -8.66 5.70
CA ALA A 454 10.60 -8.95 4.36
C ALA A 454 12.13 -9.08 4.41
N VAL A 455 12.64 -10.31 4.32
CA VAL A 455 14.05 -10.63 4.55
C VAL A 455 14.69 -11.03 3.22
N LEU A 456 15.67 -10.25 2.80
CA LEU A 456 16.33 -10.40 1.50
C LEU A 456 17.39 -11.49 1.55
N GLY A 457 17.41 -12.34 0.53
CA GLY A 457 18.59 -13.10 0.18
C GLY A 457 19.73 -12.19 -0.29
N THR A 458 20.95 -12.71 -0.26
CA THR A 458 22.12 -12.06 -0.86
C THR A 458 22.00 -11.99 -2.39
N LEU A 459 22.66 -11.02 -3.00
CA LEU A 459 22.77 -10.89 -4.45
C LEU A 459 23.60 -12.04 -5.06
N PRO A 460 23.63 -12.24 -6.39
CA PRO A 460 24.62 -13.08 -7.05
C PRO A 460 26.02 -12.47 -6.93
N LEU A 461 26.64 -12.61 -5.76
CA LEU A 461 27.84 -11.91 -5.32
C LEU A 461 29.04 -12.14 -6.26
N GLY A 462 29.20 -13.34 -6.79
CA GLY A 462 30.23 -13.68 -7.77
C GLY A 462 30.01 -13.02 -9.13
N CYS A 463 28.78 -12.58 -9.43
CA CYS A 463 28.45 -11.86 -10.66
C CYS A 463 28.51 -10.34 -10.52
N LEU A 464 28.84 -9.79 -9.35
CA LEU A 464 29.03 -8.34 -9.19
C LEU A 464 30.27 -7.87 -9.98
N PRO A 465 30.29 -6.63 -10.51
CA PRO A 465 31.42 -6.15 -11.29
C PRO A 465 32.76 -6.19 -10.53
N GLY A 466 32.76 -5.96 -9.22
CA GLY A 466 33.93 -6.08 -8.36
C GLY A 466 34.50 -7.50 -8.32
N ALA A 467 33.64 -8.50 -8.15
CA ALA A 467 34.02 -9.91 -8.18
C ALA A 467 34.57 -10.32 -9.56
N ARG A 468 33.89 -9.91 -10.64
CA ARG A 468 34.33 -10.17 -12.03
C ARG A 468 35.65 -9.50 -12.36
N SER A 469 35.91 -8.30 -11.82
CA SER A 469 37.16 -7.56 -12.06
C SER A 469 38.39 -8.30 -11.54
N MET A 470 38.26 -9.05 -10.44
CA MET A 470 39.35 -9.87 -9.89
C MET A 470 39.76 -11.00 -10.85
N VAL A 471 38.79 -11.64 -11.53
CA VAL A 471 39.04 -12.72 -12.50
C VAL A 471 39.39 -12.20 -13.90
N GLY A 472 38.70 -11.14 -14.34
CA GLY A 472 38.91 -10.52 -15.64
C GLY A 472 40.31 -9.93 -15.77
N SER A 473 40.92 -9.48 -14.66
CA SER A 473 42.33 -9.06 -14.64
C SER A 473 43.32 -10.21 -14.88
N VAL A 474 42.90 -11.46 -14.66
CA VAL A 474 43.74 -12.66 -14.80
C VAL A 474 43.46 -13.39 -16.12
N THR A 475 42.21 -13.37 -16.60
CA THR A 475 41.76 -14.21 -17.73
C THR A 475 41.24 -13.43 -18.95
N PHE A 476 41.14 -12.10 -18.87
CA PHE A 476 40.44 -11.23 -19.82
C PHE A 476 38.93 -11.53 -20.02
N LEU A 477 38.37 -12.50 -19.28
CA LEU A 477 36.97 -12.91 -19.32
C LEU A 477 36.25 -12.42 -18.05
N LYS A 478 35.16 -11.64 -18.19
CA LYS A 478 34.36 -11.09 -17.08
C LYS A 478 33.32 -12.09 -16.56
N LEU A 479 33.77 -13.31 -16.24
CA LEU A 479 32.93 -14.41 -15.76
C LEU A 479 32.57 -14.24 -14.29
N CYS A 480 31.40 -14.75 -13.91
CA CYS A 480 31.02 -14.81 -12.50
C CYS A 480 31.94 -15.78 -11.73
N LEU A 481 32.26 -15.43 -10.49
CA LEU A 481 32.97 -16.29 -9.55
C LEU A 481 32.04 -17.38 -8.99
N PHE A 482 32.13 -18.59 -9.56
CA PHE A 482 31.27 -19.72 -9.20
C PHE A 482 31.31 -20.06 -7.70
N ASN A 483 32.50 -20.11 -7.11
CA ASN A 483 32.67 -20.45 -5.69
C ASN A 483 32.04 -19.40 -4.75
N VAL A 484 31.98 -18.14 -5.16
CA VAL A 484 31.36 -17.05 -4.40
C VAL A 484 29.84 -17.12 -4.51
N ASN A 485 29.31 -17.37 -5.72
CA ASN A 485 27.88 -17.60 -5.93
C ASN A 485 27.38 -18.83 -5.17
N GLN A 486 28.15 -19.93 -5.15
CA GLN A 486 27.79 -21.11 -4.37
C GLN A 486 27.65 -20.81 -2.87
N GLY A 487 28.50 -19.93 -2.31
CA GLY A 487 28.37 -19.49 -0.93
C GLY A 487 27.13 -18.62 -0.69
N ALA A 488 26.80 -17.73 -1.63
CA ALA A 488 25.61 -16.91 -1.60
C ALA A 488 24.32 -17.75 -1.69
N GLU A 489 24.26 -18.71 -2.63
CA GLU A 489 23.18 -19.68 -2.77
C GLU A 489 23.00 -20.50 -1.50
N MET A 490 24.09 -21.01 -0.93
CA MET A 490 24.06 -21.78 0.31
C MET A 490 23.49 -20.98 1.48
N PHE A 491 23.86 -19.70 1.62
CA PHE A 491 23.25 -18.83 2.63
C PHE A 491 21.76 -18.61 2.36
N ASN A 492 21.41 -18.32 1.10
CA ASN A 492 20.05 -18.02 0.68
C ASN A 492 19.09 -19.20 0.90
N GLU A 493 19.52 -20.41 0.56
CA GLU A 493 18.75 -21.65 0.80
C GLU A 493 18.51 -21.87 2.29
N LYS A 494 19.55 -21.75 3.12
CA LYS A 494 19.44 -21.92 4.58
C LYS A 494 18.54 -20.84 5.19
N LEU A 495 18.68 -19.59 4.76
CA LEU A 495 17.85 -18.48 5.23
C LEU A 495 16.38 -18.68 4.87
N SER A 496 16.09 -19.03 3.61
CA SER A 496 14.72 -19.31 3.15
C SER A 496 14.10 -20.47 3.92
N SER A 497 14.85 -21.56 4.12
CA SER A 497 14.42 -22.70 4.93
C SER A 497 14.13 -22.31 6.39
N GLU A 498 14.99 -21.48 7.00
CA GLU A 498 14.80 -21.04 8.39
C GLU A 498 13.58 -20.12 8.53
N LEU A 499 13.35 -19.20 7.58
CA LEU A 499 12.16 -18.34 7.55
C LEU A 499 10.85 -19.12 7.45
N ASN A 500 10.84 -20.25 6.75
CA ASN A 500 9.67 -21.12 6.69
C ASN A 500 9.32 -21.73 8.07
N ASN A 501 10.30 -21.89 8.96
CA ASN A 501 10.10 -22.41 10.32
C ASN A 501 9.76 -21.32 11.36
N PHE A 502 9.95 -20.04 11.03
CA PHE A 502 9.82 -18.92 11.96
C PHE A 502 8.40 -18.70 12.50
N HIS A 503 7.35 -19.19 11.82
CA HIS A 503 6.00 -19.13 12.35
C HIS A 503 5.85 -19.85 13.71
N THR A 504 6.69 -20.85 13.99
CA THR A 504 6.72 -21.55 15.29
C THR A 504 7.48 -20.78 16.38
N ILE A 505 8.44 -19.93 15.98
CA ILE A 505 9.35 -19.20 16.88
C ILE A 505 8.80 -17.81 17.20
N PHE A 506 8.10 -17.20 16.25
CA PHE A 506 7.59 -15.83 16.32
C PHE A 506 6.07 -15.81 16.11
N PRO A 507 5.27 -16.19 17.13
CA PRO A 507 3.82 -16.31 16.98
C PRO A 507 3.19 -14.97 16.58
N GLY A 508 2.35 -15.00 15.55
CA GLY A 508 1.67 -13.81 15.03
C GLY A 508 2.54 -12.89 14.17
N ALA A 509 3.80 -13.24 13.91
CA ALA A 509 4.60 -12.58 12.89
C ALA A 509 4.44 -13.27 11.51
N LYS A 510 4.57 -12.47 10.45
CA LYS A 510 4.58 -12.90 9.05
C LYS A 510 5.97 -12.68 8.47
N PHE A 511 6.43 -13.62 7.65
CA PHE A 511 7.74 -13.58 7.02
C PHE A 511 7.61 -13.80 5.52
N VAL A 512 8.32 -12.99 4.74
CA VAL A 512 8.51 -13.17 3.30
C VAL A 512 10.00 -13.19 3.02
N TYR A 513 10.45 -14.25 2.37
CA TYR A 513 11.78 -14.30 1.77
C TYR A 513 11.75 -13.52 0.45
N VAL A 514 12.65 -12.55 0.29
CA VAL A 514 12.78 -11.76 -0.94
C VAL A 514 13.97 -12.27 -1.72
N ASP A 515 13.71 -12.95 -2.83
CA ASP A 515 14.71 -13.60 -3.69
C ASP A 515 15.41 -12.59 -4.62
N MET A 516 16.25 -11.74 -4.02
CA MET A 516 17.08 -10.79 -4.77
C MET A 516 18.13 -11.47 -5.64
N TYR A 517 18.54 -12.70 -5.28
CA TYR A 517 19.54 -13.45 -6.01
C TYR A 517 19.06 -13.77 -7.41
N ASN A 518 17.94 -14.50 -7.51
CA ASN A 518 17.40 -14.94 -8.79
C ASN A 518 16.83 -13.77 -9.58
N ALA A 519 16.20 -12.80 -8.92
CA ALA A 519 15.70 -11.60 -9.60
C ALA A 519 16.82 -10.84 -10.35
N LEU A 520 18.00 -10.71 -9.74
CA LEU A 520 19.14 -10.05 -10.40
C LEU A 520 19.85 -10.97 -11.39
N LEU A 521 20.00 -12.26 -11.07
CA LEU A 521 20.64 -13.23 -11.96
C LEU A 521 19.85 -13.43 -13.26
N ASP A 522 18.52 -13.40 -13.20
CA ASP A 522 17.64 -13.47 -14.36
C ASP A 522 17.86 -12.29 -15.31
N LEU A 523 18.05 -11.08 -14.78
CA LEU A 523 18.39 -9.90 -15.59
C LEU A 523 19.78 -10.00 -16.21
N ILE A 524 20.76 -10.55 -15.49
CA ILE A 524 22.11 -10.77 -16.02
C ILE A 524 22.07 -11.77 -17.19
N ASN A 525 21.26 -12.82 -17.06
CA ASN A 525 21.16 -13.87 -18.07
C ASN A 525 20.24 -13.50 -19.25
N ASN A 526 19.21 -12.68 -19.01
CA ASN A 526 18.19 -12.29 -19.99
C ASN A 526 17.99 -10.75 -20.07
N PRO A 527 19.03 -9.97 -20.40
CA PRO A 527 18.98 -8.50 -20.25
C PRO A 527 18.12 -7.77 -21.29
N TRP A 528 18.02 -8.32 -22.50
CA TRP A 528 17.52 -7.59 -23.67
C TRP A 528 16.05 -7.22 -23.59
N SER A 529 15.20 -8.08 -23.00
CA SER A 529 13.77 -7.79 -22.82
C SER A 529 13.51 -6.60 -21.91
N SER A 530 14.47 -6.28 -21.04
CA SER A 530 14.40 -5.19 -20.06
C SER A 530 15.21 -3.96 -20.49
N GLY A 531 15.84 -3.99 -21.67
CA GLY A 531 16.60 -2.88 -22.24
C GLY A 531 18.05 -2.75 -21.74
N PHE A 532 18.54 -3.71 -20.95
CA PHE A 532 19.94 -3.72 -20.49
C PHE A 532 20.86 -4.20 -21.61
N ILE A 533 22.08 -3.64 -21.62
CA ILE A 533 23.12 -3.97 -22.59
C ILE A 533 24.39 -4.41 -21.88
N ASP A 534 24.76 -3.72 -20.79
CA ASP A 534 25.88 -4.11 -19.97
C ASP A 534 25.40 -4.72 -18.65
N VAL A 535 25.71 -6.00 -18.47
CA VAL A 535 25.33 -6.80 -17.30
C VAL A 535 26.52 -7.18 -16.43
N ALA A 536 27.73 -6.81 -16.85
CA ALA A 536 28.97 -7.28 -16.25
C ALA A 536 29.78 -6.14 -15.62
N ASP A 537 29.71 -4.94 -16.21
CA ASP A 537 30.40 -3.75 -15.70
C ASP A 537 29.47 -2.81 -14.95
N GLY A 538 30.07 -2.02 -14.07
CA GLY A 538 29.41 -0.86 -13.46
C GLY A 538 29.47 0.35 -14.39
N CYS A 539 28.36 1.09 -14.47
CA CYS A 539 28.29 2.36 -15.20
C CYS A 539 29.33 3.39 -14.71
N CYS A 540 29.64 3.43 -13.42
CA CYS A 540 30.63 4.32 -12.83
C CYS A 540 31.59 3.58 -11.89
N CYS A 541 32.61 4.31 -11.43
CA CYS A 541 33.24 4.04 -10.15
C CYS A 541 33.93 2.67 -10.06
N THR A 542 34.27 2.09 -11.21
CA THR A 542 35.13 0.91 -11.37
C THR A 542 36.48 1.34 -11.91
N MET A 543 37.50 0.46 -11.85
CA MET A 543 38.81 0.77 -12.44
C MET A 543 38.74 1.03 -13.95
N THR A 544 37.75 0.46 -14.64
CA THR A 544 37.54 0.63 -16.09
C THR A 544 36.58 1.78 -16.44
N SER A 545 35.89 2.35 -15.46
CA SER A 545 34.88 3.41 -15.64
C SER A 545 35.19 4.62 -14.74
N SER A 546 36.37 5.23 -14.93
CA SER A 546 36.80 6.44 -14.20
C SER A 546 35.90 7.64 -14.49
N ILE A 547 35.29 7.64 -15.68
CA ILE A 547 34.23 8.57 -16.10
C ILE A 547 32.91 7.78 -16.10
N PRO A 548 31.87 8.24 -15.38
CA PRO A 548 30.57 7.58 -15.39
C PRO A 548 29.99 7.48 -16.81
N CYS A 549 29.32 6.38 -17.11
CA CYS A 549 28.64 6.16 -18.36
C CYS A 549 27.57 7.24 -18.61
N LEU A 550 27.28 7.51 -19.89
CA LEU A 550 26.30 8.53 -20.29
C LEU A 550 24.86 8.14 -19.92
N ASP A 551 24.53 6.85 -19.99
CA ASP A 551 23.17 6.34 -19.79
C ASP A 551 23.19 5.13 -18.86
N ALA A 552 22.86 5.36 -17.58
CA ALA A 552 22.84 4.32 -16.56
C ALA A 552 21.70 3.31 -16.77
N SER A 553 20.65 3.64 -17.54
CA SER A 553 19.51 2.74 -17.77
C SER A 553 19.87 1.51 -18.61
N ARG A 554 21.02 1.55 -19.29
CA ARG A 554 21.56 0.45 -20.10
C ARG A 554 22.44 -0.51 -19.29
N TYR A 555 22.71 -0.21 -18.02
CA TYR A 555 23.58 -0.98 -17.14
C TYR A 555 22.77 -1.63 -16.00
N VAL A 556 23.04 -2.90 -15.73
CA VAL A 556 22.48 -3.58 -14.56
C VAL A 556 23.08 -3.00 -13.27
N PHE A 557 24.39 -2.73 -13.28
CA PHE A 557 25.13 -2.26 -12.12
C PHE A 557 25.55 -0.78 -12.27
N TRP A 558 25.39 -0.04 -11.19
CA TRP A 558 25.86 1.34 -11.09
C TRP A 558 27.36 1.40 -10.84
N ASP A 559 27.85 0.64 -9.86
CA ASP A 559 29.26 0.61 -9.46
C ASP A 559 29.79 -0.83 -9.37
N VAL A 560 30.84 -1.06 -8.56
CA VAL A 560 31.44 -2.39 -8.36
C VAL A 560 30.51 -3.42 -7.69
N ALA A 561 29.42 -3.00 -7.07
CA ALA A 561 28.55 -3.88 -6.29
C ALA A 561 27.05 -3.59 -6.43
N HIS A 562 26.67 -2.33 -6.65
CA HIS A 562 25.29 -1.91 -6.46
C HIS A 562 24.52 -1.82 -7.78
N PRO A 563 23.25 -2.28 -7.81
CA PRO A 563 22.36 -2.09 -8.95
C PRO A 563 22.08 -0.61 -9.29
N THR A 564 21.78 -0.35 -10.56
CA THR A 564 21.20 0.93 -10.99
C THR A 564 19.76 1.08 -10.51
N GLU A 565 19.26 2.31 -10.48
CA GLU A 565 17.83 2.59 -10.25
C GLU A 565 16.95 1.81 -11.22
N LYS A 566 17.34 1.75 -12.51
CA LYS A 566 16.62 1.01 -13.55
C LYS A 566 16.51 -0.48 -13.24
N THR A 567 17.55 -1.09 -12.67
CA THR A 567 17.51 -2.48 -12.21
C THR A 567 16.48 -2.66 -11.11
N TYR A 568 16.44 -1.77 -10.12
CA TYR A 568 15.42 -1.81 -9.08
C TYR A 568 14.00 -1.62 -9.63
N GLU A 569 13.78 -0.67 -10.55
CA GLU A 569 12.49 -0.47 -11.23
C GLU A 569 12.02 -1.72 -11.98
N THR A 570 12.96 -2.54 -12.46
CA THR A 570 12.64 -3.73 -13.24
C THR A 570 12.25 -4.91 -12.34
N ILE A 571 12.94 -5.12 -11.21
CA ILE A 571 12.72 -6.31 -10.36
C ILE A 571 11.65 -6.10 -9.27
N THR A 572 11.41 -4.86 -8.84
CA THR A 572 10.55 -4.58 -7.68
C THR A 572 9.04 -4.81 -7.91
N PRO A 573 8.43 -4.64 -9.10
CA PRO A 573 6.97 -4.79 -9.25
C PRO A 573 6.44 -6.13 -8.77
N LYS A 574 7.07 -7.24 -9.17
CA LYS A 574 6.68 -8.60 -8.74
C LYS A 574 6.87 -8.80 -7.24
N ILE A 575 7.95 -8.25 -6.68
CA ILE A 575 8.23 -8.31 -5.24
C ILE A 575 7.16 -7.53 -4.46
N ILE A 576 6.76 -6.34 -4.94
CA ILE A 576 5.72 -5.52 -4.32
C ILE A 576 4.38 -6.26 -4.28
N GLU A 577 4.00 -6.94 -5.37
CA GLU A 577 2.79 -7.77 -5.42
C GLU A 577 2.83 -8.88 -4.38
N GLU A 578 3.95 -9.61 -4.29
CA GLU A 578 4.15 -10.67 -3.30
C GLU A 578 4.07 -10.13 -1.86
N LEU A 579 4.70 -8.99 -1.59
CA LEU A 579 4.65 -8.36 -0.26
C LEU A 579 3.23 -7.93 0.08
N LYS A 580 2.47 -7.36 -0.86
CA LYS A 580 1.06 -6.99 -0.66
C LYS A 580 0.19 -8.22 -0.37
N GLU A 581 0.41 -9.31 -1.09
CA GLU A 581 -0.36 -10.55 -0.88
C GLU A 581 -0.06 -11.18 0.49
N LYS A 582 1.23 -11.31 0.83
CA LYS A 582 1.66 -12.08 1.99
C LYS A 582 1.67 -11.28 3.29
N LEU A 583 1.90 -9.97 3.24
CA LEU A 583 2.05 -9.11 4.44
C LEU A 583 0.85 -8.19 4.72
N ALA A 584 -0.13 -8.05 3.81
CA ALA A 584 -1.35 -7.29 4.10
C ALA A 584 -2.08 -7.80 5.35
#